data_AF-A0A554RMB6-F1
#
_entry.id   AF-A0A554RMB6-F1
#
_cell.length_a   1.000
_cell.length_b   1.000
_cell.length_c   1.000
_cell.angle_alpha   90.00
_cell.angle_beta   90.00
_cell.angle_gamma   90.00
#
_symmetry.space_group_name_H-M   'P 1'
#
loop_
_entity.id
_entity.type
_entity.pdbx_description
1 polymer ?
#
loop_
_entity_poly.entity_id
_entity_poly.type
_entity_poly.pdbx_seq_one_letter_code
_entity_poly.pdbx_strand_id
1 'polypeptide(L)'
;MRTEAEKKSQREAYKEEAQRAQDAYDNFRYTDAQREQTIEFIAAAMRVIRGEVEFDSLKRLLPVLRTGIGLKPNTSARFDFDSSFLNKWTGIDMSTIPKRDGSAGFEPVWFQIDFGPEMNIPRERLETLLQLKVVHGWTMDGGNLRWEMAPLHGLPYFNGGSFLYSPLKQPQEDFDVEVRFTYLNGPDKDPWTAQRLVRLQIIRDYLTPEQIKKRNDQKLRHLPQTGERAPKDGHYAAVFADDALTASPP
;
A
#
# COMPACT_ATOMS: atom_id res chain seq x y z
N MET A 1 31.85 -18.26 -33.70
CA MET A 1 32.50 -17.18 -32.91
C MET A 1 32.17 -15.85 -33.57
N ARG A 2 31.67 -14.85 -32.84
CA ARG A 2 31.43 -13.50 -33.40
C ARG A 2 32.75 -12.75 -33.58
N THR A 3 32.92 -12.05 -34.70
CA THR A 3 34.11 -11.23 -34.99
C THR A 3 34.16 -9.99 -34.10
N GLU A 4 35.33 -9.35 -33.95
CA GLU A 4 35.45 -8.12 -33.17
C GLU A 4 34.62 -6.96 -33.75
N ALA A 5 34.50 -6.90 -35.08
CA ALA A 5 33.66 -5.93 -35.77
C ALA A 5 32.16 -6.14 -35.47
N GLU A 6 31.69 -7.39 -35.47
CA GLU A 6 30.31 -7.73 -35.08
C GLU A 6 30.03 -7.38 -33.62
N LYS A 7 30.97 -7.65 -32.71
CA LYS A 7 30.84 -7.27 -31.30
C LYS A 7 30.80 -5.75 -31.11
N LYS A 8 31.58 -4.99 -31.86
CA LYS A 8 31.59 -3.52 -31.82
C LYS A 8 30.27 -2.94 -32.33
N SER A 9 29.79 -3.40 -33.49
CA SER A 9 28.52 -2.95 -34.06
C SER A 9 27.32 -3.26 -33.14
N GLN A 10 27.29 -4.45 -32.52
CA GLN A 10 26.24 -4.78 -31.55
C GLN A 10 26.26 -3.90 -30.30
N ARG A 11 27.45 -3.52 -29.81
CA ARG A 11 27.59 -2.59 -28.68
C ARG A 11 27.11 -1.19 -29.03
N GLU A 12 27.40 -0.72 -30.25
CA GLU A 12 26.94 0.59 -30.73
C GLU A 12 25.41 0.60 -30.89
N ALA A 13 24.83 -0.42 -31.55
CA ALA A 13 23.39 -0.57 -31.67
C ALA A 13 22.69 -0.63 -30.30
N TYR A 14 23.26 -1.38 -29.34
CA TYR A 14 22.75 -1.43 -27.97
C TYR A 14 22.79 -0.06 -27.27
N LYS A 15 23.87 0.72 -27.44
CA LYS A 15 23.97 2.07 -26.87
C LYS A 15 22.91 3.01 -27.44
N GLU A 16 22.69 2.97 -28.75
CA GLU A 16 21.66 3.78 -29.41
C GLU A 16 20.25 3.39 -28.97
N GLU A 17 19.97 2.09 -28.82
CA GLU A 17 18.69 1.61 -28.30
C GLU A 17 18.50 2.00 -26.82
N ALA A 18 19.54 1.84 -26.00
CA ALA A 18 19.52 2.23 -24.59
C ALA A 18 19.29 3.74 -24.43
N GLN A 19 19.96 4.57 -25.24
CA GLN A 19 19.75 6.03 -25.21
C GLN A 19 18.31 6.37 -25.61
N ARG A 20 17.78 5.78 -26.68
CA ARG A 20 16.38 6.00 -27.08
C ARG A 20 15.40 5.57 -26.00
N ALA A 21 15.67 4.47 -25.30
CA ALA A 21 14.84 4.01 -24.19
C ALA A 21 14.90 4.97 -22.99
N GLN A 22 16.09 5.51 -22.69
CA GLN A 22 16.29 6.51 -21.64
C GLN A 22 15.58 7.82 -21.98
N ASP A 23 15.75 8.33 -23.20
CA ASP A 23 15.07 9.55 -23.66
C ASP A 23 13.55 9.40 -23.61
N ALA A 24 13.02 8.22 -23.97
CA ALA A 24 11.60 7.93 -23.85
C ALA A 24 11.13 7.91 -22.39
N TYR A 25 11.94 7.40 -21.47
CA TYR A 25 11.66 7.39 -20.04
C TYR A 25 11.66 8.82 -19.48
N ASP A 26 12.71 9.60 -19.74
CA ASP A 26 12.89 10.95 -19.20
C ASP A 26 11.83 11.95 -19.70
N ASN A 27 11.35 11.75 -20.92
CA ASN A 27 10.32 12.59 -21.54
C ASN A 27 8.88 12.10 -21.30
N PHE A 28 8.69 10.92 -20.72
CA PHE A 28 7.34 10.40 -20.48
C PHE A 28 6.60 11.23 -19.42
N ARG A 29 5.33 11.51 -19.67
CA ARG A 29 4.44 12.23 -18.74
C ARG A 29 3.11 11.49 -18.66
N TYR A 30 2.66 11.22 -17.44
CA TYR A 30 1.33 10.70 -17.22
C TYR A 30 0.27 11.74 -17.59
N THR A 31 -0.77 11.29 -18.29
CA THR A 31 -1.98 12.08 -18.49
C THR A 31 -2.79 12.18 -17.20
N ASP A 32 -3.65 13.17 -17.09
CA ASP A 32 -4.54 13.28 -15.92
C ASP A 32 -5.47 12.07 -15.82
N ALA A 33 -6.00 11.55 -16.93
CA ALA A 33 -6.83 10.34 -16.94
C ALA A 33 -6.08 9.12 -16.37
N GLN A 34 -4.82 8.90 -16.76
CA GLN A 34 -3.98 7.83 -16.19
C GLN A 34 -3.78 8.01 -14.69
N ARG A 35 -3.56 9.26 -14.24
CA ARG A 35 -3.39 9.59 -12.82
C ARG A 35 -4.65 9.28 -12.02
N GLU A 36 -5.81 9.75 -12.50
CA GLU A 36 -7.11 9.53 -11.84
C GLU A 36 -7.47 8.05 -11.78
N GLN A 37 -7.35 7.32 -12.88
CA GLN A 37 -7.60 5.88 -12.91
C GLN A 37 -6.69 5.11 -11.93
N THR A 38 -5.43 5.54 -11.80
CA THR A 38 -4.50 4.94 -10.82
C THR A 38 -4.95 5.21 -9.39
N ILE A 39 -5.38 6.43 -9.09
CA ILE A 39 -5.87 6.83 -7.77
C ILE A 39 -7.14 6.03 -7.40
N GLU A 40 -8.07 5.86 -8.35
CA GLU A 40 -9.25 5.01 -8.18
C GLU A 40 -8.88 3.56 -7.89
N PHE A 41 -7.90 3.02 -8.62
CA PHE A 41 -7.42 1.66 -8.41
C PHE A 41 -6.74 1.49 -7.04
N ILE A 42 -5.94 2.47 -6.58
CA ILE A 42 -5.35 2.48 -5.23
C ILE A 42 -6.46 2.46 -4.16
N ALA A 43 -7.51 3.27 -4.32
CA ALA A 43 -8.64 3.28 -3.39
C ALA A 43 -9.37 1.92 -3.37
N ALA A 44 -9.58 1.30 -4.53
CA ALA A 44 -10.17 -0.03 -4.60
C ALA A 44 -9.27 -1.10 -3.94
N ALA A 45 -7.97 -1.05 -4.17
CA ALA A 45 -7.00 -1.96 -3.55
C ALA A 45 -6.97 -1.80 -2.03
N MET A 46 -7.12 -0.58 -1.52
CA MET A 46 -7.24 -0.33 -0.09
C MET A 46 -8.46 -1.03 0.52
N ARG A 47 -9.61 -0.98 -0.16
CA ARG A 47 -10.84 -1.65 0.31
C ARG A 47 -10.68 -3.17 0.34
N VAL A 48 -10.03 -3.74 -0.68
CA VAL A 48 -9.65 -5.16 -0.70
C VAL A 48 -8.73 -5.48 0.48
N ILE A 49 -7.67 -4.70 0.69
CA ILE A 49 -6.73 -4.90 1.80
C ILE A 49 -7.39 -4.64 3.17
N ARG A 50 -8.48 -3.89 3.28
CA ARG A 50 -9.25 -3.78 4.53
C ARG A 50 -10.23 -4.92 4.78
N GLY A 51 -10.46 -5.79 3.79
CA GLY A 51 -11.46 -6.87 3.89
C GLY A 51 -12.88 -6.39 3.58
N GLU A 52 -13.04 -5.17 3.07
CA GLU A 52 -14.36 -4.60 2.77
C GLU A 52 -14.98 -5.16 1.50
N VAL A 53 -14.14 -5.65 0.57
CA VAL A 53 -14.54 -6.23 -0.71
C VAL A 53 -13.59 -7.36 -1.10
N GLU A 54 -14.09 -8.30 -1.91
CA GLU A 54 -13.32 -9.45 -2.40
C GLU A 54 -12.24 -9.05 -3.42
N PHE A 55 -11.16 -9.83 -3.48
CA PHE A 55 -10.05 -9.62 -4.43
C PHE A 55 -10.50 -9.55 -5.90
N ASP A 56 -11.51 -10.33 -6.27
CA ASP A 56 -12.07 -10.36 -7.63
C ASP A 56 -12.64 -9.01 -8.09
N SER A 57 -12.94 -8.09 -7.16
CA SER A 57 -13.35 -6.73 -7.51
C SER A 57 -12.25 -5.95 -8.26
N LEU A 58 -10.97 -6.20 -7.97
CA LEU A 58 -9.86 -5.53 -8.67
C LEU A 58 -9.68 -6.03 -10.09
N LYS A 59 -9.95 -7.32 -10.34
CA LYS A 59 -9.86 -7.92 -11.67
C LYS A 59 -10.82 -7.29 -12.68
N ARG A 60 -11.90 -6.66 -12.19
CA ARG A 60 -12.87 -5.91 -13.01
C ARG A 60 -12.35 -4.52 -13.38
N LEU A 61 -11.43 -3.97 -12.60
CA LEU A 61 -10.83 -2.65 -12.82
C LEU A 61 -9.58 -2.74 -13.69
N LEU A 62 -8.70 -3.69 -13.37
CA LEU A 62 -7.49 -3.98 -14.14
C LEU A 62 -7.36 -5.50 -14.36
N PRO A 63 -7.13 -5.96 -15.60
CA PRO A 63 -6.86 -7.36 -15.88
C PRO A 63 -5.62 -7.86 -15.13
N VAL A 64 -5.58 -9.15 -14.81
CA VAL A 64 -4.38 -9.82 -14.30
C VAL A 64 -3.61 -10.40 -15.48
N LEU A 65 -2.33 -10.02 -15.63
CA LEU A 65 -1.45 -10.52 -16.69
C LEU A 65 -0.82 -11.86 -16.34
N ARG A 66 -0.40 -12.00 -15.08
CA ARG A 66 0.33 -13.16 -14.62
C ARG A 66 0.08 -13.42 -13.15
N THR A 67 -0.02 -14.69 -12.82
CA THR A 67 0.14 -15.19 -11.45
C THR A 67 1.57 -15.67 -11.26
N GLY A 68 2.36 -14.93 -10.49
CA GLY A 68 3.66 -15.37 -10.02
C GLY A 68 3.50 -16.27 -8.81
N ILE A 69 3.97 -17.52 -8.89
CA ILE A 69 4.20 -18.32 -7.69
C ILE A 69 5.58 -17.91 -7.16
N GLY A 70 5.60 -17.09 -6.11
CA GLY A 70 6.83 -16.71 -5.44
C GLY A 70 7.41 -17.88 -4.65
N LEU A 71 8.64 -18.27 -5.01
CA LEU A 71 9.48 -19.27 -4.33
C LEU A 71 9.83 -18.84 -2.88
N LYS A 72 8.90 -19.01 -1.95
CA LYS A 72 9.17 -19.21 -0.51
C LYS A 72 8.36 -20.42 -0.05
N PRO A 73 8.83 -21.19 0.94
CA PRO A 73 8.20 -22.46 1.25
C PRO A 73 6.83 -22.19 1.88
N ASN A 74 5.81 -22.45 1.06
CA ASN A 74 4.39 -22.65 1.37
C ASN A 74 3.52 -21.39 1.55
N THR A 75 2.61 -21.21 0.58
CA THR A 75 1.27 -20.58 0.68
C THR A 75 1.01 -19.15 0.15
N SER A 76 1.93 -18.39 -0.42
CA SER A 76 1.57 -17.08 -1.03
C SER A 76 1.49 -17.10 -2.56
N ALA A 77 0.47 -16.45 -3.15
CA ALA A 77 0.35 -16.22 -4.59
C ALA A 77 0.51 -14.72 -4.91
N ARG A 78 1.27 -14.37 -5.94
CA ARG A 78 1.40 -12.99 -6.43
C ARG A 78 0.61 -12.82 -7.73
N PHE A 79 -0.14 -11.73 -7.84
CA PHE A 79 -0.94 -11.36 -9.00
C PHE A 79 -0.40 -10.04 -9.55
N ASP A 80 0.15 -10.09 -10.76
CA ASP A 80 0.60 -8.91 -11.49
C ASP A 80 -0.54 -8.39 -12.37
N PHE A 81 -0.90 -7.12 -12.20
CA PHE A 81 -1.96 -6.46 -12.95
C PHE A 81 -1.42 -5.82 -14.24
N ASP A 82 -2.29 -5.68 -15.24
CA ASP A 82 -1.97 -5.01 -16.49
C ASP A 82 -1.81 -3.50 -16.29
N SER A 83 -0.57 -3.06 -16.21
CA SER A 83 -0.18 -1.65 -16.12
C SER A 83 0.09 -1.02 -17.48
N SER A 84 -0.18 -1.70 -18.61
CA SER A 84 0.12 -1.20 -19.95
C SER A 84 -0.59 0.11 -20.30
N PHE A 85 -1.74 0.38 -19.68
CA PHE A 85 -2.44 1.66 -19.81
C PHE A 85 -1.64 2.85 -19.25
N LEU A 86 -0.69 2.59 -18.35
CA LEU A 86 0.23 3.58 -17.81
C LEU A 86 1.45 3.72 -18.71
N ASN A 87 2.27 2.67 -18.75
CA ASN A 87 3.46 2.55 -19.57
C ASN A 87 4.09 1.15 -19.35
N LYS A 88 5.20 0.87 -20.02
CA LYS A 88 5.91 -0.41 -19.95
C LYS A 88 6.81 -0.59 -18.71
N TRP A 89 7.03 0.45 -17.91
CA TRP A 89 7.98 0.41 -16.79
C TRP A 89 7.29 0.34 -15.42
N THR A 90 6.02 0.75 -15.34
CA THR A 90 5.23 0.72 -14.11
C THR A 90 4.80 -0.70 -13.77
N GLY A 91 5.01 -1.14 -12.54
CA GLY A 91 4.54 -2.43 -12.02
C GLY A 91 3.40 -2.25 -11.02
N ILE A 92 2.39 -3.11 -11.10
CA ILE A 92 1.27 -3.18 -10.13
C ILE A 92 1.10 -4.64 -9.74
N ASP A 93 1.20 -4.95 -8.45
CA ASP A 93 1.01 -6.33 -7.97
C ASP A 93 0.33 -6.42 -6.61
N MET A 94 -0.32 -7.57 -6.39
CA MET A 94 -0.89 -7.96 -5.10
C MET A 94 -0.48 -9.37 -4.73
N SER A 95 0.02 -9.55 -3.52
CA SER A 95 0.26 -10.87 -2.92
C SER A 95 -0.91 -11.27 -2.04
N THR A 96 -1.29 -12.55 -2.10
CA THR A 96 -2.37 -13.16 -1.33
C THR A 96 -1.91 -14.45 -0.68
N ILE A 97 -2.63 -14.92 0.34
CA ILE A 97 -2.48 -16.23 0.99
C ILE A 97 -3.83 -16.97 0.95
N PRO A 98 -3.89 -18.30 1.06
CA PRO A 98 -5.13 -19.02 1.32
C PRO A 98 -5.85 -18.45 2.54
N LYS A 99 -7.18 -18.50 2.53
CA LYS A 99 -7.97 -18.11 3.70
C LYS A 99 -7.57 -18.95 4.91
N ARG A 100 -7.34 -18.28 6.03
CA ARG A 100 -6.83 -18.91 7.27
C ARG A 100 -7.91 -19.69 8.01
N ASP A 101 -9.18 -19.42 7.71
CA ASP A 101 -10.33 -20.19 8.19
C ASP A 101 -10.50 -21.56 7.50
N GLY A 102 -9.65 -21.88 6.52
CA GLY A 102 -9.70 -23.13 5.76
C GLY A 102 -10.77 -23.16 4.66
N SER A 103 -11.52 -22.07 4.46
CA SER A 103 -12.46 -21.96 3.36
C SER A 103 -11.74 -21.74 2.02
N ALA A 104 -12.45 -22.01 0.92
CA ALA A 104 -11.90 -21.80 -0.41
C ALA A 104 -11.70 -20.30 -0.68
N GLY A 105 -10.54 -19.93 -1.21
CA GLY A 105 -10.23 -18.57 -1.65
C GLY A 105 -8.90 -18.06 -1.12
N PHE A 106 -8.70 -16.75 -1.26
CA PHE A 106 -7.47 -16.07 -0.84
C PHE A 106 -7.78 -14.82 -0.03
N GLU A 107 -6.92 -14.51 0.94
CA GLU A 107 -6.84 -13.23 1.64
C GLU A 107 -5.70 -12.40 1.04
N PRO A 108 -5.93 -11.11 0.73
CA PRO A 108 -4.87 -10.23 0.26
C PRO A 108 -3.94 -9.87 1.43
N VAL A 109 -2.63 -9.85 1.20
CA VAL A 109 -1.61 -9.56 2.22
C VAL A 109 -0.89 -8.26 1.92
N TRP A 110 -0.58 -8.02 0.65
CA TRP A 110 0.26 -6.91 0.26
C TRP A 110 -0.15 -6.43 -1.13
N PHE A 111 -0.26 -5.12 -1.30
CA PHE A 111 -0.44 -4.43 -2.56
C PHE A 111 0.72 -3.48 -2.80
N GLN A 112 1.24 -3.43 -4.03
CA GLN A 112 2.29 -2.51 -4.43
C GLN A 112 2.05 -1.90 -5.82
N ILE A 113 2.43 -0.63 -5.95
CA ILE A 113 2.71 0.01 -7.23
C ILE A 113 4.14 0.52 -7.21
N ASP A 114 4.91 0.14 -8.22
CA ASP A 114 6.23 0.71 -8.54
C ASP A 114 6.09 1.61 -9.78
N PHE A 115 6.21 2.92 -9.60
CA PHE A 115 6.07 3.89 -10.68
C PHE A 115 7.38 4.02 -11.45
N GLY A 116 7.28 3.90 -12.77
CA GLY A 116 8.38 4.18 -13.69
C GLY A 116 7.84 4.87 -14.95
N PRO A 117 8.22 6.11 -15.26
CA PRO A 117 8.76 7.13 -14.35
C PRO A 117 7.87 7.42 -13.14
N GLU A 118 8.34 8.25 -12.21
CA GLU A 118 7.54 8.67 -11.06
C GLU A 118 6.24 9.39 -11.47
N MET A 119 5.20 9.26 -10.63
CA MET A 119 3.92 9.93 -10.85
C MET A 119 3.78 11.12 -9.90
N ASN A 120 3.38 12.27 -10.44
CA ASN A 120 3.10 13.45 -9.62
C ASN A 120 1.73 13.30 -8.94
N ILE A 121 1.72 12.91 -7.66
CA ILE A 121 0.52 12.83 -6.82
C ILE A 121 0.84 13.47 -5.47
N PRO A 122 0.18 14.58 -5.09
CA PRO A 122 0.32 15.16 -3.76
C PRO A 122 -0.04 14.16 -2.66
N ARG A 123 0.77 14.12 -1.60
CA ARG A 123 0.63 13.17 -0.49
C ARG A 123 -0.69 13.36 0.23
N GLU A 124 -1.07 14.61 0.48
CA GLU A 124 -2.31 15.01 1.16
C GLU A 124 -3.55 14.48 0.44
N ARG A 125 -3.48 14.35 -0.89
CA ARG A 125 -4.56 13.79 -1.70
C ARG A 125 -4.77 12.31 -1.38
N LEU A 126 -3.69 11.52 -1.30
CA LEU A 126 -3.77 10.11 -0.95
C LEU A 126 -4.10 9.91 0.53
N GLU A 127 -3.57 10.76 1.41
CA GLU A 127 -3.92 10.76 2.84
C GLU A 127 -5.41 10.97 3.07
N THR A 128 -6.00 11.96 2.38
CA THR A 128 -7.44 12.26 2.48
C THR A 128 -8.27 11.14 1.89
N LEU A 129 -7.94 10.69 0.67
CA LEU A 129 -8.67 9.65 -0.03
C LEU A 129 -8.69 8.34 0.75
N LEU A 130 -7.53 7.92 1.27
CA LEU A 130 -7.38 6.67 1.99
C LEU A 130 -7.67 6.79 3.48
N GLN A 131 -8.05 7.98 3.96
CA GLN A 131 -8.36 8.28 5.35
C GLN A 131 -7.23 7.82 6.27
N LEU A 132 -6.05 8.38 6.06
CA LEU A 132 -4.82 7.96 6.74
C LEU A 132 -4.48 8.87 7.91
N LYS A 133 -3.93 8.28 8.97
CA LYS A 133 -3.23 8.98 10.04
C LYS A 133 -1.77 8.58 10.04
N VAL A 134 -0.93 9.55 10.37
CA VAL A 134 0.49 9.31 10.60
C VAL A 134 0.66 8.40 11.82
N VAL A 135 1.40 7.30 11.67
CA VAL A 135 1.71 6.40 12.78
C VAL A 135 2.75 7.08 13.68
N HIS A 136 2.30 7.57 14.84
CA HIS A 136 3.18 8.16 15.84
C HIS A 136 4.03 7.06 16.48
N GLY A 137 5.36 7.21 16.43
CA GLY A 137 6.32 6.25 16.99
C GLY A 137 7.39 5.79 16.00
N TRP A 138 7.21 6.05 14.70
CA TRP A 138 8.26 5.97 13.69
C TRP A 138 8.51 7.39 13.14
N THR A 139 9.19 8.16 13.98
CA THR A 139 9.67 9.56 13.84
C THR A 139 8.62 10.65 13.66
N MET A 140 8.46 11.49 14.68
CA MET A 140 7.82 12.82 14.59
C MET A 140 8.62 13.82 13.74
N ASP A 141 9.74 13.37 13.12
CA ASP A 141 10.70 14.22 12.39
C ASP A 141 10.62 14.10 10.86
N GLY A 142 9.62 13.38 10.33
CA GLY A 142 9.40 13.37 8.88
C GLY A 142 10.25 12.40 8.12
N GLY A 143 9.71 11.19 8.01
CA GLY A 143 10.16 10.17 7.09
C GLY A 143 11.36 9.41 7.61
N ASN A 144 11.30 8.09 7.47
CA ASN A 144 12.53 7.34 7.31
C ASN A 144 13.17 7.86 6.02
N LEU A 145 14.03 8.87 6.11
CA LEU A 145 15.11 9.11 5.16
C LEU A 145 15.95 7.84 5.20
N ARG A 146 15.53 6.82 4.46
CA ARG A 146 16.48 5.77 4.10
C ARG A 146 17.57 6.49 3.34
N TRP A 147 18.78 6.45 3.90
CA TRP A 147 19.97 6.39 3.07
C TRP A 147 19.81 5.14 2.21
N GLU A 148 19.15 5.26 1.06
CA GLU A 148 19.08 4.14 0.13
C GLU A 148 20.37 4.10 -0.67
N MET A 149 21.03 2.95 -0.56
CA MET A 149 22.00 2.49 -1.54
C MET A 149 21.45 2.76 -2.94
N ALA A 150 22.34 3.28 -3.78
CA ALA A 150 22.10 3.75 -5.13
C ALA A 150 21.07 2.95 -5.96
N PRO A 151 20.31 3.63 -6.84
CA PRO A 151 19.24 3.01 -7.61
C PRO A 151 19.77 2.02 -8.65
N LEU A 152 18.90 1.06 -8.96
CA LEU A 152 18.99 0.04 -10.01
C LEU A 152 19.42 0.53 -11.42
N HIS A 153 19.60 1.82 -11.70
CA HIS A 153 19.94 2.32 -13.04
C HIS A 153 20.76 3.63 -13.04
N GLY A 154 21.86 3.72 -12.28
CA GLY A 154 22.88 4.77 -12.50
C GLY A 154 22.43 6.23 -12.31
N LEU A 155 21.25 6.47 -11.75
CA LEU A 155 20.77 7.80 -11.41
C LEU A 155 21.50 8.30 -10.15
N PRO A 156 21.95 9.58 -10.12
CA PRO A 156 22.63 10.14 -8.97
C PRO A 156 21.71 10.10 -7.73
N TYR A 157 22.26 9.59 -6.63
CA TYR A 157 21.79 9.62 -5.24
C TYR A 157 20.33 10.03 -5.02
N PHE A 158 19.50 9.02 -4.75
CA PHE A 158 18.11 9.13 -4.27
C PHE A 158 18.08 9.96 -2.97
N ASN A 159 17.69 11.24 -3.04
CA ASN A 159 17.26 12.01 -1.88
C ASN A 159 15.74 11.95 -1.91
N GLY A 160 15.12 11.08 -1.13
CA GLY A 160 13.67 10.85 -1.12
C GLY A 160 13.15 10.64 0.30
N GLY A 161 11.83 10.65 0.48
CA GLY A 161 11.17 10.40 1.77
C GLY A 161 10.25 9.18 1.71
N SER A 162 10.27 8.35 2.76
CA SER A 162 9.31 7.27 2.96
C SER A 162 8.41 7.57 4.15
N PHE A 163 7.10 7.58 3.91
CA PHE A 163 6.08 7.95 4.88
C PHE A 163 5.20 6.75 5.20
N LEU A 164 5.04 6.46 6.49
CA LEU A 164 4.24 5.35 6.99
C LEU A 164 2.96 5.86 7.65
N TYR A 165 1.85 5.21 7.31
CA TYR A 165 0.53 5.55 7.77
C TYR A 165 -0.23 4.32 8.23
N SER A 166 -1.23 4.56 9.07
CA SER A 166 -2.31 3.63 9.33
C SER A 166 -3.64 4.25 8.90
N PRO A 167 -4.63 3.45 8.49
CA PRO A 167 -6.01 3.91 8.42
C PRO A 167 -6.47 4.58 9.71
N LEU A 168 -7.28 5.65 9.56
CA LEU A 168 -8.00 6.26 10.66
C LEU A 168 -8.87 5.23 11.37
N LYS A 169 -9.54 4.38 10.59
CA LYS A 169 -10.30 3.22 11.08
C LYS A 169 -9.60 1.93 10.66
N GLN A 170 -8.90 1.29 11.60
CA GLN A 170 -8.38 -0.06 11.39
C GLN A 170 -9.54 -1.06 11.30
N PRO A 171 -9.42 -2.12 10.47
CA PRO A 171 -10.32 -3.26 10.50
C PRO A 171 -10.45 -3.83 11.92
N GLN A 172 -11.62 -4.37 12.26
CA GLN A 172 -11.82 -5.05 13.56
C GLN A 172 -11.33 -6.50 13.55
N GLU A 173 -10.81 -6.96 12.41
CA GLU A 173 -10.28 -8.30 12.20
C GLU A 173 -8.91 -8.48 12.89
N ASP A 174 -8.33 -9.66 12.76
CA ASP A 174 -7.08 -10.08 13.38
C ASP A 174 -5.82 -9.59 12.64
N PHE A 175 -5.92 -8.46 11.95
CA PHE A 175 -4.81 -7.76 11.31
C PHE A 175 -4.96 -6.25 11.48
N ASP A 176 -3.84 -5.56 11.37
CA ASP A 176 -3.80 -4.12 11.14
C ASP A 176 -3.36 -3.85 9.70
N VAL A 177 -3.70 -2.67 9.19
CA VAL A 177 -3.28 -2.22 7.86
C VAL A 177 -2.26 -1.10 7.99
N GLU A 178 -1.16 -1.24 7.25
CA GLU A 178 -0.14 -0.21 7.08
C GLU A 178 -0.10 0.27 5.63
N VAL A 179 0.13 1.58 5.45
CA VAL A 179 0.28 2.20 4.13
C VAL A 179 1.60 2.94 4.08
N ARG A 180 2.39 2.71 3.03
CA ARG A 180 3.66 3.37 2.83
C ARG A 180 3.68 4.10 1.49
N PHE A 181 4.07 5.37 1.52
CA PHE A 181 4.36 6.15 0.32
C PHE A 181 5.85 6.47 0.26
N THR A 182 6.46 6.31 -0.91
CA THR A 182 7.86 6.68 -1.14
C THR A 182 7.92 7.71 -2.26
N TYR A 183 8.53 8.85 -1.95
CA TYR A 183 8.64 10.00 -2.82
C TYR A 183 10.10 10.34 -3.11
N LEU A 184 10.37 10.87 -4.30
CA LEU A 184 11.63 11.53 -4.64
C LEU A 184 11.59 13.00 -4.23
N ASN A 185 12.64 13.51 -3.58
CA ASN A 185 12.70 14.91 -3.19
C ASN A 185 12.69 15.83 -4.41
N GLY A 186 12.17 17.03 -4.19
CA GLY A 186 12.37 18.16 -5.09
C GLY A 186 13.80 18.72 -5.03
N PRO A 187 14.09 19.76 -5.82
CA PRO A 187 15.39 20.45 -5.83
C PRO A 187 15.82 21.00 -4.46
N ASP A 188 14.85 21.28 -3.59
CA ASP A 188 14.99 21.81 -2.22
C ASP A 188 15.38 20.74 -1.18
N LYS A 189 15.34 19.46 -1.54
CA LYS A 189 15.67 18.29 -0.69
C LYS A 189 14.77 18.13 0.55
N ASP A 190 13.67 18.87 0.65
CA ASP A 190 12.69 18.68 1.71
C ASP A 190 11.76 17.50 1.35
N PRO A 191 11.74 16.40 2.12
CA PRO A 191 10.86 15.29 1.82
C PRO A 191 9.37 15.67 1.94
N TRP A 192 9.01 16.69 2.72
CA TRP A 192 7.62 17.12 2.91
C TRP A 192 7.05 17.90 1.72
N THR A 193 7.90 18.48 0.88
CA THR A 193 7.51 19.16 -0.36
C THR A 193 7.55 18.23 -1.59
N ALA A 194 7.98 16.97 -1.40
CA ALA A 194 8.12 15.99 -2.46
C ALA A 194 6.76 15.60 -3.07
N GLN A 195 6.63 15.71 -4.39
CA GLN A 195 5.41 15.39 -5.14
C GLN A 195 5.54 14.17 -6.06
N ARG A 196 6.78 13.70 -6.24
CA ARG A 196 7.17 12.64 -7.17
C ARG A 196 7.06 11.26 -6.53
N LEU A 197 5.89 10.64 -6.59
CA LEU A 197 5.63 9.32 -6.02
C LEU A 197 6.31 8.23 -6.86
N VAL A 198 7.18 7.43 -6.23
CA VAL A 198 7.89 6.31 -6.88
C VAL A 198 7.38 4.94 -6.45
N ARG A 199 6.85 4.84 -5.24
CA ARG A 199 6.31 3.57 -4.73
C ARG A 199 5.19 3.81 -3.74
N LEU A 200 4.14 3.00 -3.86
CA LEU A 200 3.07 2.88 -2.89
C LEU A 200 2.95 1.43 -2.44
N GLN A 201 2.81 1.21 -1.13
CA GLN A 201 2.56 -0.11 -0.55
C GLN A 201 1.39 -0.04 0.42
N ILE A 202 0.54 -1.07 0.43
CA ILE A 202 -0.52 -1.28 1.42
C ILE A 202 -0.36 -2.72 1.92
N ILE A 203 -0.20 -2.91 3.23
CA ILE A 203 0.18 -4.18 3.84
C ILE A 203 -0.83 -4.54 4.92
N ARG A 204 -1.22 -5.82 4.98
CA ARG A 204 -1.88 -6.42 6.14
C ARG A 204 -0.83 -7.06 7.04
N ASP A 205 -0.77 -6.57 8.27
CA ASP A 205 0.03 -7.16 9.33
C ASP A 205 -0.88 -7.95 10.26
N TYR A 206 -0.90 -9.27 10.07
CA TYR A 206 -1.66 -10.17 10.92
C TYR A 206 -1.10 -10.18 12.35
N LEU A 207 -2.01 -10.03 13.31
CA LEU A 207 -1.70 -9.89 14.72
C LEU A 207 -1.67 -11.26 15.41
N THR A 208 -0.74 -11.43 16.34
CA THR A 208 -0.77 -12.59 17.25
C THR A 208 -1.94 -12.45 18.24
N PRO A 209 -2.43 -13.56 18.83
CA PRO A 209 -3.47 -13.50 19.86
C PRO A 209 -3.15 -12.52 21.01
N GLU A 210 -1.89 -12.41 21.41
CA GLU A 210 -1.44 -11.47 22.44
C GLU A 210 -1.54 -10.01 21.98
N GLN A 211 -1.20 -9.74 20.71
CA GLN A 211 -1.34 -8.41 20.12
C GLN A 211 -2.82 -8.01 19.97
N ILE A 212 -3.68 -8.94 19.55
CA ILE A 212 -5.13 -8.74 19.49
C ILE A 212 -5.66 -8.43 20.89
N LYS A 213 -5.26 -9.21 21.90
CA LYS A 213 -5.64 -8.97 23.30
C LYS A 213 -5.20 -7.58 23.75
N LYS A 214 -3.94 -7.21 23.53
CA LYS A 214 -3.41 -5.88 23.89
C LYS A 214 -4.17 -4.74 23.19
N ARG A 215 -4.47 -4.88 21.90
CA ARG A 215 -5.24 -3.92 21.11
C ARG A 215 -6.66 -3.76 21.67
N ASN A 216 -7.31 -4.87 22.01
CA ASN A 216 -8.64 -4.88 22.58
C ASN A 216 -8.64 -4.28 23.99
N ASP A 217 -7.68 -4.65 24.84
CA ASP A 217 -7.53 -4.10 26.19
C ASP A 217 -7.30 -2.58 26.15
N GLN A 218 -6.51 -2.07 25.21
CA GLN A 218 -6.33 -0.62 25.02
C GLN A 218 -7.62 0.08 24.60
N LYS A 219 -8.43 -0.53 23.72
CA LYS A 219 -9.76 0.00 23.37
C LYS A 219 -10.73 -0.03 24.56
N LEU A 220 -10.73 -1.13 25.31
CA LEU A 220 -11.62 -1.36 26.45
C LEU A 220 -11.25 -0.53 27.68
N ARG A 221 -9.98 -0.13 27.86
CA ARG A 221 -9.57 0.84 28.91
C ARG A 221 -10.24 2.21 28.77
N HIS A 222 -10.88 2.50 27.64
CA HIS A 222 -11.70 3.69 27.42
C HIS A 222 -13.20 3.46 27.63
N LEU A 223 -13.62 2.22 27.91
CA LEU A 223 -15.01 1.90 28.26
C LEU A 223 -15.13 1.78 29.78
N PRO A 224 -16.17 2.39 30.39
CA PRO A 224 -16.41 2.22 31.82
C PRO A 224 -16.65 0.74 32.13
N GLN A 225 -16.02 0.24 33.18
CA GLN A 225 -16.24 -1.13 33.63
C GLN A 225 -17.61 -1.23 34.31
N THR A 226 -18.27 -2.39 34.21
CA THR A 226 -19.55 -2.67 34.86
C THR A 226 -19.46 -2.35 36.35
N GLY A 227 -20.17 -1.31 36.80
CA GLY A 227 -20.13 -0.82 38.20
C GLY A 227 -19.53 0.58 38.38
N GLU A 228 -18.89 1.17 37.37
CA GLU A 228 -18.43 2.56 37.43
C GLU A 228 -19.58 3.55 37.15
N ARG A 229 -19.80 4.54 38.03
CA ARG A 229 -20.78 5.60 37.82
C ARG A 229 -20.32 6.54 36.71
N ALA A 230 -21.11 6.67 35.65
CA ALA A 230 -20.90 7.67 34.59
C ALA A 230 -20.84 9.10 35.17
N PRO A 231 -19.98 9.99 34.66
CA PRO A 231 -20.03 11.42 34.96
C PRO A 231 -21.39 12.00 34.55
N LYS A 232 -21.94 12.90 35.36
CA LYS A 232 -23.28 13.51 35.19
C LYS A 232 -23.47 14.27 33.87
N ASP A 233 -22.40 14.61 33.17
CA ASP A 233 -22.44 15.34 31.91
C ASP A 233 -22.20 14.35 30.77
N GLY A 234 -23.32 13.76 30.35
CA GLY A 234 -23.37 12.54 29.56
C GLY A 234 -22.76 12.64 28.17
N HIS A 235 -22.24 11.49 27.72
CA HIS A 235 -22.60 10.84 26.46
C HIS A 235 -21.96 9.44 26.43
N TYR A 236 -22.62 8.44 27.03
CA TYR A 236 -22.45 7.04 26.68
C TYR A 236 -23.80 6.34 26.78
N ALA A 237 -24.38 5.97 25.64
CA ALA A 237 -25.48 5.00 25.60
C ALA A 237 -24.86 3.61 25.61
N ALA A 238 -24.85 2.96 26.78
CA ALA A 238 -24.53 1.55 26.88
C ALA A 238 -25.77 0.75 26.44
N VAL A 239 -25.68 0.08 25.29
CA VAL A 239 -26.59 -1.02 24.97
C VAL A 239 -25.87 -2.29 25.39
N PHE A 240 -26.29 -2.89 26.49
CA PHE A 240 -25.95 -4.27 26.81
C PHE A 240 -27.06 -5.17 26.27
N ALA A 241 -26.67 -6.18 25.50
CA ALA A 241 -27.52 -7.32 25.20
C ALA A 241 -27.48 -8.25 26.42
N ASP A 242 -28.46 -8.14 27.31
CA ASP A 242 -28.83 -9.25 28.22
C ASP A 242 -30.22 -9.09 28.89
N ASP A 243 -30.95 -7.99 28.70
CA ASP A 243 -32.33 -7.86 29.23
C ASP A 243 -33.42 -8.54 28.37
N ALA A 244 -33.05 -9.37 27.39
CA ALA A 244 -34.03 -10.08 26.55
C ALA A 244 -34.44 -11.46 27.10
N LEU A 245 -33.96 -11.91 28.26
CA LEU A 245 -34.21 -13.29 28.75
C LEU A 245 -34.89 -13.43 30.11
N THR A 246 -35.30 -12.36 30.80
CA THR A 246 -36.01 -12.50 32.10
C THR A 246 -37.18 -11.54 32.33
N ALA A 247 -37.81 -11.01 31.29
CA ALA A 247 -39.14 -10.40 31.43
C ALA A 247 -40.22 -11.50 31.43
N SER A 248 -40.47 -12.10 32.60
CA SER A 248 -41.77 -12.72 32.88
C SER A 248 -42.80 -11.62 33.15
N PRO A 249 -44.06 -11.75 32.70
CA PRO A 249 -45.04 -10.68 32.79
C PRO A 249 -45.66 -10.60 34.19
N PRO A 250 -45.91 -9.39 34.69
CA PRO A 250 -47.10 -9.05 35.46
C PRO A 250 -48.05 -8.13 34.67
#